data_AF-A0A6M0J611-F1
#
_entry.id   AF-A0A6M0J611-F1
#
_cell.length_a   1.000
_cell.length_b   1.000
_cell.length_c   1.000
_cell.angle_alpha   90.00
_cell.angle_beta   90.00
_cell.angle_gamma   90.00
#
_symmetry.space_group_name_H-M   'P 1'
#
loop_
_entity.id
_entity.type
_entity.pdbx_description
1 polymer ?
#
loop_
_entity_poly.entity_id
_entity_poly.type
_entity_poly.pdbx_seq_one_letter_code
_entity_poly.pdbx_strand_id
1 'polypeptide(L)'
;MIITSENLNLKKSIQIFYPINSGGNNPRIRLSSGTFQKIELEDDKVKYRSGAFLPKEPWRQTNTTEYNLLFSNEAMSKPKTWDIGSHIAIVRIPEYALLPLGKFNFRSIETVEEYQSIVSNLEGEKAIKEVLNRLSDYILNPQNLEILGIQVTEPNFKTVTVNYYGNSNEKLFVGMHLDSWDKAPLRRRHKSRNRICINLGQEDRFFLFINLTLMDMFRHLGLSETEDIHKHYRGTEIGYEFMLRYPSYPVVQLRVAPGEAYIAPTDNIIHEASTIGNHYPDITLTFLGYFGI
;
A
#
# COMPACT_ATOMS: atom_id res chain seq x y z
N MET A 1 -8.39 -30.14 9.20
CA MET A 1 -8.61 -30.38 7.76
C MET A 1 -7.36 -29.86 7.05
N ILE A 2 -6.54 -30.74 6.48
CA ILE A 2 -5.29 -30.35 5.81
C ILE A 2 -5.70 -29.75 4.47
N ILE A 3 -5.73 -28.41 4.37
CA ILE A 3 -5.91 -27.73 3.09
C ILE A 3 -4.63 -28.01 2.30
N THR A 4 -4.73 -28.82 1.25
CA THR A 4 -3.63 -29.01 0.30
C THR A 4 -3.36 -27.66 -0.35
N SER A 5 -2.17 -27.08 -0.11
CA SER A 5 -1.76 -25.81 -0.69
C SER A 5 -1.77 -25.92 -2.22
N GLU A 6 -2.53 -25.07 -2.89
CA GLU A 6 -2.56 -24.99 -4.34
C GLU A 6 -1.49 -24.02 -4.83
N ASN A 7 -0.86 -24.33 -5.97
CA ASN A 7 0.08 -23.42 -6.62
C ASN A 7 -0.64 -22.58 -7.66
N LEU A 8 -0.66 -21.27 -7.46
CA LEU A 8 -1.17 -20.30 -8.41
C LEU A 8 -0.03 -19.38 -8.86
N ASN A 9 0.27 -19.37 -10.16
CA ASN A 9 1.24 -18.45 -10.74
C ASN A 9 0.68 -17.03 -10.82
N LEU A 10 1.57 -16.03 -10.79
CA LEU A 10 1.27 -14.62 -10.99
C LEU A 10 0.34 -14.42 -12.20
N LYS A 11 -0.71 -13.61 -12.04
CA LYS A 11 -1.68 -13.29 -13.10
C LYS A 11 -1.63 -11.80 -13.45
N LYS A 12 -2.15 -11.46 -14.63
CA LYS A 12 -2.41 -10.06 -15.00
C LYS A 12 -3.72 -9.62 -14.34
N SER A 13 -3.68 -8.57 -13.54
CA SER A 13 -4.87 -7.92 -12.96
C SER A 13 -4.53 -6.47 -12.65
N ILE A 14 -3.90 -6.20 -11.51
CA ILE A 14 -3.45 -4.85 -11.18
C ILE A 14 -2.26 -4.46 -12.07
N GLN A 15 -2.35 -3.31 -12.73
CA GLN A 15 -1.28 -2.78 -13.59
C GLN A 15 -0.60 -1.55 -12.99
N ILE A 16 0.73 -1.52 -13.10
CA ILE A 16 1.58 -0.47 -12.55
C ILE A 16 2.01 0.48 -13.67
N PHE A 17 1.80 1.76 -13.43
CA PHE A 17 2.23 2.88 -14.25
C PHE A 17 3.46 3.53 -13.59
N TYR A 18 4.58 3.56 -14.31
CA TYR A 18 5.85 4.07 -13.77
C TYR A 18 6.65 4.82 -14.86
N PRO A 19 7.38 5.91 -14.52
CA PRO A 19 8.11 6.67 -15.51
C PRO A 19 9.37 5.88 -15.91
N ILE A 20 9.44 5.47 -17.18
CA ILE A 20 10.50 4.61 -17.76
C ILE A 20 11.93 5.11 -17.44
N ASN A 21 12.11 6.40 -17.12
CA ASN A 21 13.42 7.06 -16.97
C ASN A 21 13.85 7.38 -15.53
N SER A 22 13.20 6.87 -14.48
CA SER A 22 13.71 7.08 -13.12
C SER A 22 14.80 6.04 -12.78
N GLY A 23 15.96 6.27 -13.39
CA GLY A 23 17.17 5.47 -13.30
C GLY A 23 17.73 5.41 -11.88
N GLY A 24 17.98 4.18 -11.45
CA GLY A 24 18.76 3.83 -10.27
C GLY A 24 19.20 2.38 -10.42
N ASN A 25 20.31 2.00 -9.78
CA ASN A 25 20.85 0.63 -9.88
C ASN A 25 19.98 -0.41 -9.13
N ASN A 26 19.03 0.05 -8.31
CA ASN A 26 18.16 -0.83 -7.53
C ASN A 26 16.88 -1.19 -8.32
N PRO A 27 16.47 -2.47 -8.33
CA PRO A 27 15.27 -2.90 -9.03
C PRO A 27 14.03 -2.20 -8.46
N ARG A 28 13.17 -1.68 -9.35
CA ARG A 28 11.91 -1.02 -8.97
C ARG A 28 10.91 -1.99 -8.35
N ILE A 29 10.94 -3.25 -8.79
CA ILE A 29 10.07 -4.33 -8.30
C ILE A 29 10.88 -5.57 -7.92
N ARG A 30 10.44 -6.21 -6.83
CA ARG A 30 10.82 -7.57 -6.46
C ARG A 30 9.56 -8.38 -6.15
N LEU A 31 9.66 -9.70 -6.26
CA LEU A 31 8.61 -10.64 -5.88
C LEU A 31 9.06 -11.48 -4.69
N SER A 32 8.17 -11.67 -3.72
CA SER A 32 8.36 -12.64 -2.64
C SER A 32 8.17 -14.07 -3.14
N SER A 33 8.45 -15.06 -2.30
CA SER A 33 8.12 -16.47 -2.56
C SER A 33 6.69 -16.86 -2.13
N GLY A 34 5.89 -15.87 -1.74
CA GLY A 34 4.54 -16.06 -1.21
C GLY A 34 4.25 -15.27 0.06
N THR A 35 3.36 -15.81 0.88
CA THR A 35 3.00 -15.31 2.22
C THR A 35 3.03 -16.45 3.23
N PHE A 36 3.22 -16.11 4.51
CA PHE A 36 3.03 -17.04 5.61
C PHE A 36 2.31 -16.37 6.77
N GLN A 37 1.54 -17.16 7.51
CA GLN A 37 0.88 -16.68 8.72
C GLN A 37 1.91 -16.59 9.85
N LYS A 38 2.04 -15.42 10.46
CA LYS A 38 2.98 -15.20 11.56
C LYS A 38 2.49 -15.97 12.78
N ILE A 39 3.36 -16.86 13.26
CA ILE A 39 3.24 -17.48 14.58
C ILE A 39 4.07 -16.61 15.52
N GLU A 40 3.42 -16.00 16.50
CA GLU A 40 4.09 -15.22 17.54
C GLU A 40 4.92 -16.14 18.42
N LEU A 41 6.16 -15.74 18.69
CA LEU A 41 7.04 -16.38 19.66
C LEU A 41 7.25 -15.41 20.83
N GLU A 42 7.46 -15.94 22.04
CA GLU A 42 7.59 -15.12 23.27
C GLU A 42 8.69 -14.06 23.19
N ASP A 43 9.75 -14.31 22.41
CA ASP A 43 10.91 -13.42 22.26
C ASP A 43 10.84 -12.46 21.05
N ASP A 44 9.72 -12.41 20.32
CA ASP A 44 9.60 -11.50 19.18
C ASP A 44 9.62 -10.03 19.64
N LYS A 45 10.59 -9.26 19.13
CA LYS A 45 10.68 -7.80 19.36
C LYS A 45 9.47 -7.03 18.83
N VAL A 46 8.70 -7.65 17.93
CA VAL A 46 7.53 -7.06 17.29
C VAL A 46 6.37 -8.03 17.42
N LYS A 47 5.28 -7.56 18.01
CA LYS A 47 4.04 -8.33 18.14
C LYS A 47 3.12 -8.06 16.98
N TYR A 48 2.54 -9.14 16.47
CA TYR A 48 1.62 -9.13 15.35
C TYR A 48 0.22 -9.49 15.81
N ARG A 49 -0.78 -9.04 15.08
CA ARG A 49 -2.13 -9.55 15.27
C ARG A 49 -2.13 -11.06 15.06
N SER A 50 -2.91 -11.77 15.88
CA SER A 50 -3.13 -13.19 15.66
C SER A 50 -3.62 -13.42 14.23
N GLY A 51 -2.93 -14.29 13.52
CA GLY A 51 -3.22 -14.63 12.14
C GLY A 51 -2.75 -13.64 11.09
N ALA A 52 -1.92 -12.65 11.44
CA ALA A 52 -1.29 -11.73 10.49
C ALA A 52 -0.48 -12.49 9.42
N PHE A 53 -0.56 -12.02 8.18
CA PHE A 53 0.24 -12.55 7.07
C PHE A 53 1.44 -11.64 6.78
N LEU A 54 2.59 -12.26 6.53
CA LEU A 54 3.81 -11.57 6.12
C LEU A 54 4.31 -12.12 4.78
N PRO A 55 4.98 -11.29 3.97
CA PRO A 55 5.68 -11.76 2.78
C PRO A 55 6.76 -12.79 3.14
N LYS A 56 6.87 -13.83 2.32
CA LYS A 56 7.82 -14.92 2.49
C LYS A 56 9.10 -14.70 1.68
N GLU A 57 10.25 -14.92 2.31
CA GLU A 57 11.56 -14.96 1.63
C GLU A 57 11.71 -16.22 0.75
N PRO A 58 12.58 -16.23 -0.28
CA PRO A 58 13.42 -15.12 -0.73
C PRO A 58 12.68 -14.09 -1.60
N TRP A 59 13.10 -12.84 -1.51
CA TRP A 59 12.79 -11.82 -2.53
C TRP A 59 13.67 -11.96 -3.77
N ARG A 60 13.07 -11.98 -4.96
CA ARG A 60 13.77 -12.07 -6.25
C ARG A 60 13.34 -10.99 -7.24
N GLN A 61 14.14 -10.78 -8.28
CA GLN A 61 13.75 -9.94 -9.42
C GLN A 61 12.65 -10.63 -10.26
N THR A 62 11.85 -9.83 -10.95
CA THR A 62 10.89 -10.32 -11.94
C THR A 62 11.63 -10.77 -13.21
N ASN A 63 11.18 -11.86 -13.82
CA ASN A 63 11.55 -12.13 -15.22
C ASN A 63 10.71 -11.26 -16.18
N THR A 64 11.02 -11.29 -17.48
CA THR A 64 10.33 -10.49 -18.50
C THR A 64 8.83 -10.77 -18.57
N THR A 65 8.40 -12.02 -18.44
CA THR A 65 6.99 -12.39 -18.47
C THR A 65 6.24 -11.80 -17.28
N GLU A 66 6.79 -11.94 -16.07
CA GLU A 66 6.21 -11.38 -14.85
C GLU A 66 6.17 -9.86 -14.89
N TYR A 67 7.22 -9.22 -15.39
CA TYR A 67 7.26 -7.78 -15.59
C TYR A 67 6.08 -7.32 -16.49
N ASN A 68 5.84 -8.00 -17.60
CA ASN A 68 4.74 -7.69 -18.52
C ASN A 68 3.34 -7.98 -17.95
N LEU A 69 3.24 -8.82 -16.91
CA LEU A 69 1.98 -9.04 -16.19
C LEU A 69 1.68 -7.90 -15.19
N LEU A 70 2.73 -7.28 -14.65
CA LEU A 70 2.63 -6.24 -13.62
C LEU A 70 2.57 -4.83 -14.19
N PHE A 71 3.34 -4.53 -15.23
CA PHE A 71 3.43 -3.17 -15.75
C PHE A 71 2.47 -2.93 -16.91
N SER A 72 2.01 -1.68 -17.01
CA SER A 72 1.35 -1.20 -18.21
C SER A 72 2.38 -0.93 -19.30
N ASN A 73 2.02 -1.23 -20.55
CA ASN A 73 2.79 -0.83 -21.73
C ASN A 73 2.43 0.58 -22.21
N GLU A 74 1.48 1.25 -21.55
CA GLU A 74 1.07 2.60 -21.89
C GLU A 74 2.01 3.65 -21.29
N ALA A 75 2.24 4.73 -22.03
CA ALA A 75 3.00 5.85 -21.53
C ALA A 75 2.25 6.58 -20.39
N MET A 76 2.93 6.77 -19.27
CA MET A 76 2.39 7.50 -18.11
C MET A 76 1.95 8.92 -18.41
N SER A 77 2.55 9.60 -19.39
CA SER A 77 2.33 11.03 -19.61
C SER A 77 0.88 11.34 -20.01
N LYS A 78 0.13 10.36 -20.53
CA LYS A 78 -1.30 10.40 -20.87
C LYS A 78 -1.84 8.96 -20.99
N PRO A 79 -2.15 8.24 -19.90
CA PRO A 79 -2.78 6.93 -20.04
C PRO A 79 -4.12 7.12 -20.76
N LYS A 80 -4.42 6.28 -21.75
CA LYS A 80 -5.71 6.39 -22.47
C LYS A 80 -6.87 5.99 -21.56
N THR A 81 -6.58 5.18 -20.55
CA THR A 81 -7.53 4.66 -19.58
C THR A 81 -6.87 4.59 -18.21
N TRP A 82 -7.27 5.47 -17.28
CA TRP A 82 -6.96 5.30 -15.86
C TRP A 82 -8.17 4.66 -15.16
N ASP A 83 -7.98 3.50 -14.54
CA ASP A 83 -8.97 2.82 -13.71
C ASP A 83 -8.50 2.85 -12.26
N ILE A 84 -9.22 3.63 -11.44
CA ILE A 84 -8.91 3.81 -10.02
C ILE A 84 -8.88 2.49 -9.25
N GLY A 85 -9.61 1.47 -9.68
CA GLY A 85 -9.81 0.21 -8.96
C GLY A 85 -8.85 -0.91 -9.39
N SER A 86 -8.14 -0.72 -10.50
CA SER A 86 -7.25 -1.74 -11.07
C SER A 86 -5.85 -1.23 -11.44
N HIS A 87 -5.57 0.08 -11.30
CA HIS A 87 -4.26 0.64 -11.59
C HIS A 87 -3.55 1.15 -10.34
N ILE A 88 -2.22 1.04 -10.36
CA ILE A 88 -1.30 1.67 -9.42
C ILE A 88 -0.39 2.60 -10.22
N ALA A 89 -0.09 3.79 -9.70
CA ALA A 89 0.91 4.67 -10.28
C ALA A 89 1.99 5.01 -9.25
N ILE A 90 3.23 5.15 -9.71
CA ILE A 90 4.28 5.84 -8.96
C ILE A 90 4.55 7.17 -9.66
N VAL A 91 4.38 8.26 -8.93
CA VAL A 91 4.54 9.62 -9.45
C VAL A 91 5.62 10.36 -8.67
N ARG A 92 6.40 11.19 -9.35
CA ARG A 92 7.28 12.15 -8.70
C ARG A 92 6.43 13.36 -8.32
N ILE A 93 6.34 13.67 -7.03
CA ILE A 93 5.63 14.88 -6.61
C ILE A 93 6.50 16.10 -6.97
N PRO A 94 5.96 17.10 -7.69
CA PRO A 94 6.70 18.30 -7.99
C PRO A 94 7.18 19.01 -6.72
N GLU A 95 8.41 19.50 -6.72
CA GLU A 95 8.99 20.18 -5.54
C GLU A 95 8.12 21.34 -5.06
N TYR A 96 7.51 22.09 -6.00
CA TYR A 96 6.61 23.19 -5.65
C TYR A 96 5.39 22.75 -4.84
N ALA A 97 4.90 21.52 -5.04
CA ALA A 97 3.77 20.98 -4.30
C ALA A 97 4.14 20.68 -2.84
N LEU A 98 5.42 20.36 -2.57
CA LEU A 98 5.93 20.07 -1.23
C LEU A 98 6.50 21.29 -0.50
N LEU A 99 6.69 22.43 -1.16
CA LEU A 99 7.18 23.67 -0.53
C LEU A 99 6.50 24.06 0.79
N PRO A 100 5.16 23.93 0.97
CA PRO A 100 4.51 24.29 2.24
C PRO A 100 5.05 23.51 3.44
N LEU A 101 5.60 22.33 3.20
CA LEU A 101 6.17 21.44 4.20
C LEU A 101 7.65 21.74 4.52
N GLY A 102 8.33 22.54 3.69
CA GLY A 102 9.78 22.76 3.80
C GLY A 102 10.22 23.35 5.14
N LYS A 103 9.35 24.12 5.80
CA LYS A 103 9.65 24.75 7.10
C LYS A 103 9.71 23.79 8.29
N PHE A 104 9.17 22.57 8.16
CA PHE A 104 9.14 21.60 9.27
C PHE A 104 10.35 20.68 9.31
N ASN A 105 11.26 20.79 8.33
CA ASN A 105 12.48 19.99 8.23
C ASN A 105 12.28 18.51 8.59
N PHE A 106 11.35 17.82 7.92
CA PHE A 106 11.03 16.41 8.21
C PHE A 106 12.27 15.49 8.24
N ARG A 107 13.36 15.87 7.58
CA ARG A 107 14.63 15.12 7.57
C ARG A 107 15.40 15.18 8.89
N SER A 108 15.11 16.13 9.79
CA SER A 108 15.71 16.15 11.13
C SER A 108 14.88 15.44 12.18
N ILE A 109 13.72 14.89 11.81
CA ILE A 109 12.85 14.20 12.77
C ILE A 109 13.50 12.86 13.13
N GLU A 110 13.85 12.72 14.39
CA GLU A 110 14.46 11.48 14.93
C GLU A 110 13.44 10.62 15.67
N THR A 111 12.32 11.21 16.15
CA THR A 111 11.31 10.51 16.96
C THR A 111 9.87 10.76 16.52
N VAL A 112 8.97 9.85 16.89
CA VAL A 112 7.53 9.98 16.64
C VAL A 112 6.92 11.16 17.41
N GLU A 113 7.44 11.48 18.59
CA GLU A 113 6.96 12.57 19.45
C GLU A 113 7.26 13.95 18.84
N GLU A 114 8.48 14.14 18.31
CA GLU A 114 8.86 15.37 17.60
C GLU A 114 7.93 15.63 16.43
N TYR A 115 7.60 14.57 15.69
CA TYR A 115 6.63 14.59 14.62
C TYR A 115 5.21 15.00 15.09
N GLN A 116 4.69 14.40 16.16
CA GLN A 116 3.35 14.71 16.67
C GLN A 116 3.20 16.20 17.02
N SER A 117 4.27 16.82 17.51
CA SER A 117 4.30 18.27 17.82
C SER A 117 4.14 19.15 16.58
N ILE A 118 4.66 18.71 15.43
CA ILE A 118 4.60 19.44 14.15
C ILE A 118 3.19 19.39 13.56
N VAL A 119 2.57 18.20 13.51
CA VAL A 119 1.27 18.03 12.85
C VAL A 119 0.07 18.45 13.68
N SER A 120 0.20 18.45 15.00
CA SER A 120 -0.88 18.89 15.90
C SER A 120 -0.96 20.42 15.99
N ASN A 121 -0.02 21.15 15.37
CA ASN A 121 -0.06 22.60 15.26
C ASN A 121 -0.88 23.03 14.03
N LEU A 122 -1.69 24.08 14.19
CA LEU A 122 -2.47 24.74 13.13
C LEU A 122 -1.63 25.06 11.88
N GLU A 123 -0.34 25.37 12.05
CA GLU A 123 0.56 25.58 10.92
C GLU A 123 0.81 24.33 10.09
N GLY A 124 0.97 23.18 10.75
CA GLY A 124 1.13 21.87 10.10
C GLY A 124 -0.11 21.51 9.29
N GLU A 125 -1.29 21.67 9.88
CA GLU A 125 -2.56 21.43 9.19
C GLU A 125 -2.72 22.32 7.94
N LYS A 126 -2.41 23.62 8.05
CA LYS A 126 -2.47 24.56 6.91
C LYS A 126 -1.51 24.14 5.79
N ALA A 127 -0.30 23.72 6.14
CA ALA A 127 0.68 23.27 5.15
C ALA A 127 0.24 21.98 4.44
N ILE A 128 -0.32 21.01 5.17
CA ILE A 128 -0.83 19.76 4.59
C ILE A 128 -2.00 20.05 3.63
N LYS A 129 -2.92 20.95 4.01
CA LYS A 129 -4.02 21.39 3.11
C LYS A 129 -3.48 22.05 1.85
N GLU A 130 -2.46 22.89 1.98
CA GLU A 130 -1.84 23.55 0.83
C GLU A 130 -1.13 22.56 -0.09
N VAL A 131 -0.48 21.52 0.44
CA VAL A 131 0.05 20.41 -0.39
C VAL A 131 -1.08 19.77 -1.19
N LEU A 132 -2.19 19.41 -0.54
CA LEU A 132 -3.33 18.80 -1.21
C LEU A 132 -3.87 19.69 -2.36
N ASN A 133 -3.98 20.99 -2.14
CA ASN A 133 -4.38 21.94 -3.18
C ASN A 133 -3.43 21.93 -4.39
N ARG A 134 -2.12 21.75 -4.15
CA ARG A 134 -1.08 21.71 -5.19
C ARG A 134 -0.97 20.35 -5.90
N LEU A 135 -1.70 19.33 -5.44
CA LEU A 135 -1.83 18.03 -6.10
C LEU A 135 -3.01 17.99 -7.07
N SER A 136 -3.58 19.13 -7.47
CA SER A 136 -4.76 19.24 -8.35
C SER A 136 -4.68 18.37 -9.60
N ASP A 137 -3.50 18.24 -10.19
CA ASP A 137 -3.27 17.48 -11.42
C ASP A 137 -3.51 15.97 -11.24
N TYR A 138 -3.43 15.49 -10.00
CA TYR A 138 -3.69 14.10 -9.65
C TYR A 138 -5.12 13.87 -9.16
N ILE A 139 -5.96 14.91 -9.00
CA ILE A 139 -7.31 14.81 -8.42
C ILE A 139 -8.33 14.63 -9.54
N LEU A 140 -8.94 13.45 -9.62
CA LEU A 140 -10.00 13.13 -10.58
C LEU A 140 -11.37 13.60 -10.11
N ASN A 141 -11.59 13.63 -8.80
CA ASN A 141 -12.80 14.17 -8.19
C ASN A 141 -12.44 14.95 -6.92
N PRO A 142 -12.65 16.29 -6.88
CA PRO A 142 -12.35 17.11 -5.72
C PRO A 142 -13.34 16.90 -4.57
N GLN A 143 -14.45 16.19 -4.79
CA GLN A 143 -15.41 15.84 -3.75
C GLN A 143 -14.90 14.61 -2.97
N ASN A 144 -15.08 14.63 -1.64
CA ASN A 144 -14.71 13.54 -0.73
C ASN A 144 -13.19 13.29 -0.56
N LEU A 145 -12.39 14.34 -0.69
CA LEU A 145 -10.99 14.33 -0.29
C LEU A 145 -10.89 14.30 1.24
N GLU A 146 -10.00 13.45 1.74
CA GLU A 146 -9.75 13.28 3.16
C GLU A 146 -8.24 13.28 3.43
N ILE A 147 -7.84 14.07 4.42
CA ILE A 147 -6.45 14.15 4.87
C ILE A 147 -6.26 13.08 5.93
N LEU A 148 -5.58 11.99 5.56
CA LEU A 148 -5.19 10.95 6.52
C LEU A 148 -3.97 11.38 7.35
N GLY A 149 -3.28 12.44 6.91
CA GLY A 149 -2.22 13.08 7.65
C GLY A 149 -0.85 12.51 7.35
N ILE A 150 0.12 12.95 8.13
CA ILE A 150 1.47 12.41 8.07
C ILE A 150 1.54 11.17 8.99
N GLN A 151 2.43 10.23 8.71
CA GLN A 151 2.70 9.09 9.58
C GLN A 151 4.21 8.93 9.70
N VAL A 152 4.70 8.67 10.91
CA VAL A 152 6.11 8.36 11.19
C VAL A 152 6.21 6.97 11.76
N THR A 153 7.08 6.16 11.17
CA THR A 153 7.35 4.80 11.60
C THR A 153 8.84 4.58 11.79
N GLU A 154 9.22 3.82 12.80
CA GLU A 154 10.61 3.38 12.98
C GLU A 154 11.13 2.64 11.74
N PRO A 155 12.45 2.72 11.49
CA PRO A 155 13.09 2.02 10.38
C PRO A 155 13.06 0.50 10.54
N ASN A 156 13.41 -0.19 9.44
CA ASN A 156 13.75 -1.60 9.41
C ASN A 156 12.63 -2.59 9.77
N PHE A 157 11.38 -2.29 9.41
CA PHE A 157 10.26 -3.21 9.59
C PHE A 157 9.83 -3.93 8.31
N LYS A 158 9.47 -5.21 8.46
CA LYS A 158 8.87 -6.03 7.39
C LYS A 158 7.49 -5.52 6.97
N THR A 159 6.73 -4.99 7.92
CA THR A 159 5.41 -4.39 7.73
C THR A 159 5.26 -3.24 8.71
N VAL A 160 4.58 -2.16 8.36
CA VAL A 160 4.55 -0.94 9.18
C VAL A 160 3.20 -0.65 9.83
N THR A 161 2.11 -1.17 9.28
CA THR A 161 0.77 -0.83 9.76
C THR A 161 0.51 -1.46 11.12
N VAL A 162 0.08 -0.62 12.06
CA VAL A 162 -0.21 -1.03 13.43
C VAL A 162 -1.62 -0.64 13.82
N ASN A 163 -2.14 -1.36 14.80
CA ASN A 163 -3.36 -1.01 15.49
C ASN A 163 -3.14 -1.15 16.99
N TYR A 164 -3.83 -0.29 17.73
CA TYR A 164 -3.90 -0.32 19.19
C TYR A 164 -5.21 -1.01 19.59
N TYR A 165 -5.16 -2.05 20.42
CA TYR A 165 -6.35 -2.80 20.83
C TYR A 165 -6.78 -2.45 22.26
N GLY A 166 -8.05 -2.08 22.41
CA GLY A 166 -8.67 -1.87 23.73
C GLY A 166 -8.06 -0.69 24.50
N ASN A 167 -8.12 -0.78 25.83
CA ASN A 167 -7.52 0.21 26.74
C ASN A 167 -6.02 -0.05 27.01
N SER A 168 -5.38 -1.00 26.32
CA SER A 168 -3.95 -1.23 26.47
C SER A 168 -3.17 -0.37 25.46
N ASN A 169 -2.03 0.16 25.88
CA ASN A 169 -1.07 0.85 25.01
C ASN A 169 -0.25 -0.13 24.14
N GLU A 170 -0.77 -1.34 23.90
CA GLU A 170 -0.03 -2.37 23.17
C GLU A 170 -0.19 -2.18 21.65
N LYS A 171 0.95 -2.07 20.96
CA LYS A 171 1.05 -1.88 19.52
C LYS A 171 1.13 -3.25 18.83
N LEU A 172 0.08 -3.62 18.09
CA LEU A 172 0.07 -4.86 17.30
C LEU A 172 0.14 -4.56 15.79
N PHE A 173 1.10 -5.17 15.13
CA PHE A 173 1.29 -5.05 13.68
C PHE A 173 0.25 -5.89 12.93
N VAL A 174 -0.34 -5.32 11.89
CA VAL A 174 -1.45 -5.94 11.17
C VAL A 174 -0.97 -6.98 10.16
N GLY A 175 0.13 -6.69 9.46
CA GLY A 175 0.57 -7.48 8.31
C GLY A 175 -0.23 -7.16 7.04
N MET A 176 -0.11 -8.01 6.03
CA MET A 176 -0.83 -7.86 4.76
C MET A 176 -2.35 -7.74 5.00
N HIS A 177 -2.96 -6.62 4.59
CA HIS A 177 -4.34 -6.30 4.93
C HIS A 177 -5.11 -5.62 3.79
N LEU A 178 -6.43 -5.51 3.98
CA LEU A 178 -7.35 -4.76 3.13
C LEU A 178 -7.83 -3.53 3.90
N ASP A 179 -7.81 -2.35 3.27
CA ASP A 179 -8.48 -1.18 3.84
C ASP A 179 -10.01 -1.28 3.70
N SER A 180 -10.72 -0.52 4.52
CA SER A 180 -12.17 -0.46 4.43
C SER A 180 -12.73 0.93 4.71
N TRP A 181 -12.10 1.95 4.14
CA TRP A 181 -12.47 3.35 4.32
C TRP A 181 -13.91 3.61 3.87
N ASP A 182 -14.28 3.15 2.67
CA ASP A 182 -15.61 3.38 2.10
C ASP A 182 -16.63 2.33 2.54
N LYS A 183 -16.17 1.23 3.16
CA LYS A 183 -17.00 0.08 3.58
C LYS A 183 -17.89 -0.45 2.46
N ALA A 184 -17.45 -0.28 1.21
CA ALA A 184 -18.24 -0.62 0.03
C ALA A 184 -18.45 -2.14 -0.06
N PRO A 185 -19.57 -2.58 -0.66
CA PRO A 185 -19.78 -4.00 -0.94
C PRO A 185 -18.68 -4.53 -1.86
N LEU A 186 -18.37 -5.83 -1.77
CA LEU A 186 -17.34 -6.52 -2.55
C LEU A 186 -17.44 -6.19 -4.05
N ARG A 187 -18.65 -6.25 -4.63
CA ARG A 187 -18.90 -5.91 -6.04
C ARG A 187 -18.56 -4.47 -6.41
N ARG A 188 -18.41 -3.56 -5.44
CA ARG A 188 -18.18 -2.12 -5.64
C ARG A 188 -16.82 -1.65 -5.11
N ARG A 189 -15.98 -2.52 -4.54
CA ARG A 189 -14.65 -2.14 -4.04
C ARG A 189 -13.75 -1.48 -5.10
N HIS A 190 -13.86 -1.91 -6.35
CA HIS A 190 -13.18 -1.27 -7.49
C HIS A 190 -13.59 0.19 -7.76
N LYS A 191 -14.68 0.68 -7.13
CA LYS A 191 -15.15 2.07 -7.22
C LYS A 191 -14.89 2.88 -5.95
N SER A 192 -14.29 2.27 -4.92
CA SER A 192 -13.93 2.99 -3.70
C SER A 192 -12.90 4.08 -4.01
N ARG A 193 -12.83 5.07 -3.14
CA ARG A 193 -11.71 6.02 -3.07
C ARG A 193 -10.38 5.24 -3.01
N ASN A 194 -9.39 5.76 -3.73
CA ASN A 194 -8.02 5.27 -3.69
C ASN A 194 -7.13 6.24 -2.89
N ARG A 195 -5.90 5.83 -2.63
CA ARG A 195 -4.98 6.52 -1.73
C ARG A 195 -3.80 7.06 -2.53
N ILE A 196 -3.42 8.30 -2.28
CA ILE A 196 -2.09 8.80 -2.64
C ILE A 196 -1.24 8.89 -1.37
N CYS A 197 -0.08 8.25 -1.37
CA CYS A 197 0.83 8.22 -0.21
C CYS A 197 2.22 8.64 -0.66
N ILE A 198 2.67 9.79 -0.16
CA ILE A 198 3.93 10.44 -0.51
C ILE A 198 5.00 10.00 0.48
N ASN A 199 6.15 9.55 -0.02
CA ASN A 199 7.34 9.35 0.80
C ASN A 199 8.02 10.70 1.06
N LEU A 200 7.93 11.20 2.30
CA LEU A 200 8.60 12.40 2.78
C LEU A 200 9.91 12.09 3.54
N GLY A 201 10.22 10.80 3.72
CA GLY A 201 11.40 10.32 4.43
C GLY A 201 12.70 10.53 3.65
N GLN A 202 13.79 10.04 4.23
CA GLN A 202 15.14 10.17 3.67
C GLN A 202 15.56 8.99 2.79
N GLU A 203 14.91 7.84 2.97
CA GLU A 203 15.24 6.59 2.32
C GLU A 203 14.07 6.06 1.49
N ASP A 204 14.36 5.10 0.61
CA ASP A 204 13.32 4.39 -0.11
C ASP A 204 12.40 3.67 0.88
N ARG A 205 11.10 3.66 0.57
CA ARG A 205 10.15 2.77 1.23
C ARG A 205 9.54 1.81 0.21
N PHE A 206 8.94 0.74 0.68
CA PHE A 206 8.35 -0.24 -0.22
C PHE A 206 6.85 -0.35 0.00
N PHE A 207 6.09 -0.21 -1.07
CA PHE A 207 4.69 -0.58 -1.12
C PHE A 207 4.58 -2.07 -1.45
N LEU A 208 3.98 -2.83 -0.53
CA LEU A 208 3.80 -4.27 -0.66
C LEU A 208 2.36 -4.56 -1.06
N PHE A 209 2.13 -5.42 -2.04
CA PHE A 209 0.76 -5.80 -2.41
C PHE A 209 0.67 -7.12 -3.15
N ILE A 210 -0.50 -7.76 -3.10
CA ILE A 210 -0.86 -8.84 -4.02
C ILE A 210 -1.52 -8.21 -5.24
N ASN A 211 -1.03 -8.51 -6.44
CA ASN A 211 -1.45 -7.85 -7.69
C ASN A 211 -2.82 -8.33 -8.24
N LEU A 212 -3.71 -8.76 -7.36
CA LEU A 212 -5.06 -9.21 -7.67
C LEU A 212 -6.06 -8.27 -6.99
N THR A 213 -7.15 -7.95 -7.67
CA THR A 213 -8.29 -7.30 -7.02
C THR A 213 -8.97 -8.28 -6.06
N LEU A 214 -9.75 -7.77 -5.12
CA LEU A 214 -10.54 -8.59 -4.21
C LEU A 214 -11.52 -9.50 -4.96
N MET A 215 -12.07 -9.05 -6.09
CA MET A 215 -12.91 -9.89 -6.95
C MET A 215 -12.14 -10.97 -7.70
N ASP A 216 -10.87 -10.75 -8.05
CA ASP A 216 -10.04 -11.80 -8.66
C ASP A 216 -9.71 -12.88 -7.63
N MET A 217 -9.35 -12.49 -6.41
CA MET A 217 -9.16 -13.43 -5.31
C MET A 217 -10.43 -14.24 -5.03
N PHE A 218 -11.59 -13.58 -4.97
CA PHE A 218 -12.90 -14.23 -4.81
C PHE A 218 -13.14 -15.32 -5.88
N ARG A 219 -12.90 -15.01 -7.16
CA ARG A 219 -13.03 -15.98 -8.25
C ARG A 219 -12.01 -17.11 -8.16
N HIS A 220 -10.76 -16.81 -7.77
CA HIS A 220 -9.73 -17.84 -7.58
C HIS A 220 -10.06 -18.79 -6.44
N LEU A 221 -10.80 -18.34 -5.42
CA LEU A 221 -11.32 -19.22 -4.37
C LEU A 221 -12.47 -20.14 -4.84
N GLY A 222 -12.87 -20.06 -6.11
CA GLY A 222 -13.99 -20.82 -6.68
C GLY A 222 -15.36 -20.24 -6.32
N LEU A 223 -15.39 -19.01 -5.81
CA LEU A 223 -16.63 -18.32 -5.46
C LEU A 223 -17.14 -17.56 -6.69
N SER A 224 -18.39 -17.78 -7.08
CA SER A 224 -18.97 -17.11 -8.27
C SER A 224 -20.47 -16.84 -8.15
N GLU A 225 -21.14 -17.43 -7.17
CA GLU A 225 -22.60 -17.36 -7.07
C GLU A 225 -23.07 -16.12 -6.30
N THR A 226 -24.34 -15.77 -6.52
CA THR A 226 -24.97 -14.63 -5.82
C THR A 226 -24.96 -14.85 -4.30
N GLU A 227 -25.16 -16.09 -3.84
CA GLU A 227 -25.11 -16.44 -2.42
C GLU A 227 -23.72 -16.19 -1.80
N ASP A 228 -22.64 -16.58 -2.48
CA ASP A 228 -21.27 -16.34 -2.00
C ASP A 228 -20.98 -14.84 -1.87
N ILE A 229 -21.48 -14.04 -2.81
CA ILE A 229 -21.31 -12.59 -2.75
C ILE A 229 -22.07 -12.00 -1.55
N HIS A 230 -23.22 -12.55 -1.17
CA HIS A 230 -23.92 -12.13 0.05
C HIS A 230 -23.17 -12.56 1.31
N LYS A 231 -22.63 -13.78 1.35
CA LYS A 231 -21.80 -14.26 2.47
C LYS A 231 -20.55 -13.39 2.66
N HIS A 232 -19.91 -13.00 1.57
CA HIS A 232 -18.72 -12.14 1.56
C HIS A 232 -19.07 -10.68 1.20
N TYR A 233 -20.19 -10.16 1.69
CA TYR A 233 -20.73 -8.86 1.26
C TYR A 233 -19.71 -7.72 1.28
N ARG A 234 -18.82 -7.64 2.27
CA ARG A 234 -17.74 -6.63 2.34
C ARG A 234 -16.38 -7.12 1.82
N GLY A 235 -16.22 -8.42 1.62
CA GLY A 235 -15.00 -9.05 1.12
C GLY A 235 -13.80 -9.02 2.08
N THR A 236 -13.95 -8.61 3.34
CA THR A 236 -12.81 -8.40 4.27
C THR A 236 -12.01 -9.67 4.53
N GLU A 237 -12.65 -10.83 4.50
CA GLU A 237 -12.00 -12.14 4.72
C GLU A 237 -11.37 -12.74 3.45
N ILE A 238 -11.71 -12.22 2.26
CA ILE A 238 -11.30 -12.84 0.99
C ILE A 238 -9.78 -12.87 0.83
N GLY A 239 -9.08 -11.81 1.25
CA GLY A 239 -7.62 -11.79 1.22
C GLY A 239 -6.98 -12.82 2.15
N TYR A 240 -7.55 -12.98 3.34
CA TYR A 240 -7.11 -13.97 4.32
C TYR A 240 -7.27 -15.40 3.79
N GLU A 241 -8.46 -15.72 3.29
CA GLU A 241 -8.77 -17.03 2.70
C GLU A 241 -7.88 -17.32 1.48
N PHE A 242 -7.64 -16.31 0.65
CA PHE A 242 -6.75 -16.42 -0.51
C PHE A 242 -5.31 -16.73 -0.09
N MET A 243 -4.74 -16.00 0.87
CA MET A 243 -3.37 -16.22 1.34
C MET A 243 -3.20 -17.57 2.06
N LEU A 244 -4.26 -18.09 2.70
CA LEU A 244 -4.27 -19.45 3.24
C LEU A 244 -4.24 -20.52 2.15
N ARG A 245 -5.05 -20.37 1.09
CA ARG A 245 -5.17 -21.39 0.03
C ARG A 245 -3.99 -21.36 -0.95
N TYR A 246 -3.47 -20.15 -1.25
CA TYR A 246 -2.40 -19.90 -2.20
C TYR A 246 -1.17 -19.26 -1.53
N PRO A 247 -0.54 -19.92 -0.54
CA PRO A 247 0.56 -19.33 0.23
C PRO A 247 1.82 -19.09 -0.61
N SER A 248 1.91 -19.63 -1.83
CA SER A 248 3.00 -19.40 -2.78
C SER A 248 2.74 -18.26 -3.77
N TYR A 249 1.54 -17.65 -3.76
CA TYR A 249 1.26 -16.51 -4.64
C TYR A 249 2.10 -15.29 -4.21
N PRO A 250 2.92 -14.71 -5.10
CA PRO A 250 3.93 -13.74 -4.69
C PRO A 250 3.31 -12.41 -4.26
N VAL A 251 3.93 -11.80 -3.25
CA VAL A 251 3.74 -10.39 -2.91
C VAL A 251 4.68 -9.57 -3.79
N VAL A 252 4.16 -8.50 -4.38
CA VAL A 252 4.93 -7.50 -5.11
C VAL A 252 5.48 -6.49 -4.12
N GLN A 253 6.80 -6.27 -4.16
CA GLN A 253 7.47 -5.17 -3.48
C GLN A 253 7.81 -4.09 -4.50
N LEU A 254 7.14 -2.93 -4.39
CA LEU A 254 7.33 -1.78 -5.27
C LEU A 254 8.04 -0.67 -4.50
N ARG A 255 9.22 -0.27 -4.99
CA ARG A 255 10.02 0.80 -4.40
C ARG A 255 9.33 2.15 -4.59
N VAL A 256 9.41 3.03 -3.58
CA VAL A 256 8.90 4.41 -3.57
C VAL A 256 9.97 5.30 -2.95
N ALA A 257 10.65 6.08 -3.78
CA ALA A 257 11.77 6.92 -3.35
C ALA A 257 11.29 8.20 -2.63
N PRO A 258 12.16 8.87 -1.84
CA PRO A 258 11.87 10.19 -1.29
C PRO A 258 11.35 11.16 -2.35
N GLY A 259 10.23 11.83 -2.07
CA GLY A 259 9.53 12.73 -2.99
C GLY A 259 8.68 12.03 -4.06
N GLU A 260 8.64 10.69 -4.11
CA GLU A 260 7.66 9.94 -4.89
C GLU A 260 6.41 9.67 -4.07
N ALA A 261 5.31 9.41 -4.77
CA ALA A 261 4.09 8.89 -4.18
C ALA A 261 3.60 7.67 -4.96
N TYR A 262 2.94 6.75 -4.27
CA TYR A 262 2.07 5.78 -4.95
C TYR A 262 0.62 6.28 -4.93
N ILE A 263 -0.11 5.99 -6.01
CA ILE A 263 -1.57 6.07 -6.10
C ILE A 263 -2.09 4.63 -6.20
N ALA A 264 -2.91 4.15 -5.26
CA ALA A 264 -3.33 2.74 -5.21
C ALA A 264 -4.74 2.52 -4.61
N PRO A 265 -5.51 1.53 -5.11
CA PRO A 265 -6.83 1.17 -4.59
C PRO A 265 -6.75 0.28 -3.34
N THR A 266 -6.29 0.82 -2.22
CA THR A 266 -6.06 0.04 -0.98
C THR A 266 -7.32 -0.62 -0.42
N ASP A 267 -8.51 -0.13 -0.78
CA ASP A 267 -9.81 -0.74 -0.47
C ASP A 267 -10.16 -1.96 -1.34
N ASN A 268 -9.40 -2.24 -2.41
CA ASN A 268 -9.67 -3.31 -3.38
C ASN A 268 -8.50 -4.29 -3.56
N ILE A 269 -7.38 -4.11 -2.85
CA ILE A 269 -6.20 -4.98 -2.92
C ILE A 269 -5.66 -5.27 -1.53
N ILE A 270 -5.04 -6.44 -1.37
CA ILE A 270 -4.27 -6.75 -0.16
C ILE A 270 -2.90 -6.09 -0.27
N HIS A 271 -2.56 -5.29 0.74
CA HIS A 271 -1.37 -4.46 0.74
C HIS A 271 -0.78 -4.26 2.14
N GLU A 272 0.40 -3.67 2.18
CA GLU A 272 1.12 -3.22 3.36
C GLU A 272 2.26 -2.28 2.90
N ALA A 273 3.06 -1.75 3.82
CA ALA A 273 4.34 -1.12 3.48
C ALA A 273 5.49 -1.70 4.30
N SER A 274 6.71 -1.59 3.78
CA SER A 274 7.94 -2.05 4.44
C SER A 274 9.03 -0.98 4.39
N THR A 275 9.79 -0.93 5.47
CA THR A 275 10.95 -0.05 5.67
C THR A 275 12.23 -0.87 5.89
N ILE A 276 12.21 -2.13 5.47
CA ILE A 276 13.35 -3.05 5.68
C ILE A 276 14.61 -2.47 5.04
N GLY A 277 15.71 -2.46 5.81
CA GLY A 277 16.98 -1.88 5.37
C GLY A 277 17.12 -0.37 5.55
N ASN A 278 16.06 0.34 5.96
CA ASN A 278 16.17 1.75 6.32
C ASN A 278 16.88 1.91 7.67
N HIS A 279 17.49 3.06 7.88
CA HIS A 279 18.17 3.50 9.10
C HIS A 279 17.51 4.73 9.72
N TYR A 280 16.75 5.49 8.94
CA TYR A 280 16.03 6.68 9.37
C TYR A 280 14.52 6.40 9.47
N PRO A 281 13.79 7.17 10.29
CA PRO A 281 12.33 7.08 10.34
C PRO A 281 11.68 7.21 8.96
N ASP A 282 10.69 6.35 8.68
CA ASP A 282 9.82 6.44 7.50
C ASP A 282 8.76 7.50 7.75
N ILE A 283 8.74 8.54 6.91
CA ILE A 283 7.81 9.66 7.03
C ILE A 283 6.95 9.68 5.77
N THR A 284 5.64 9.62 5.93
CA THR A 284 4.72 9.62 4.80
C THR A 284 3.63 10.65 4.98
N LEU A 285 3.16 11.25 3.89
CA LEU A 285 1.94 12.07 3.88
C LEU A 285 0.90 11.41 3.01
N THR A 286 -0.31 11.28 3.53
CA THR A 286 -1.35 10.52 2.87
C THR A 286 -2.67 11.26 2.75
N PHE A 287 -3.28 11.14 1.57
CA PHE A 287 -4.64 11.55 1.28
C PHE A 287 -5.46 10.39 0.73
N LEU A 288 -6.77 10.42 1.00
CA LEU A 288 -7.78 9.50 0.47
C LEU A 288 -8.75 10.29 -0.42
N GLY A 289 -9.11 9.74 -1.57
CA GLY A 289 -9.88 10.47 -2.58
C GLY A 289 -10.02 9.69 -3.88
N TYR A 290 -10.22 10.41 -4.99
CA TYR A 290 -10.16 9.83 -6.33
C TYR A 290 -8.97 10.43 -7.06
N PHE A 291 -7.85 9.72 -7.03
CA PHE A 291 -6.59 10.14 -7.62
C PHE A 291 -6.26 9.36 -8.89
N GLY A 292 -5.52 9.98 -9.80
CA GLY A 292 -5.05 9.38 -11.05
C GLY A 292 -3.91 10.14 -11.70
N ILE A 293 -3.55 9.73 -12.91
CA ILE A 293 -2.49 10.28 -13.77
C ILE A 293 -3.01 10.50 -15.19
#